data_AF-A0A7Y7IUP6-F1
#
_entry.id   AF-A0A7Y7IUP6-F1
#
_cell.length_a   1.000
_cell.length_b   1.000
_cell.length_c   1.000
_cell.angle_alpha   90.00
_cell.angle_beta   90.00
_cell.angle_gamma   90.00
#
_symmetry.space_group_name_H-M   'P 1'
#
loop_
_entity.id
_entity.type
_entity.pdbx_description
1 polymer ?
#
loop_
_entity_poly.entity_id
_entity_poly.type
_entity_poly.pdbx_seq_one_letter_code
_entity_poly.pdbx_strand_id
1 'polypeptide(L)' 'DPVEAWLRCGPAQAATTIVHGRVLLEDGYPVAPHLPEILRAHERLARRMQAVPVGR' A
#
# COMPACT_ATOMS: atom_id res chain seq x y z
N ASP A 1 -9.19 -26.52 -6.99
CA ASP A 1 -10.06 -25.37 -7.27
C ASP A 1 -9.32 -24.09 -6.90
N PRO A 2 -9.05 -23.18 -7.86
CA PRO A 2 -8.36 -21.93 -7.60
C PRO A 2 -9.06 -21.00 -6.60
N VAL A 3 -10.41 -21.02 -6.53
CA VAL A 3 -11.17 -20.20 -5.58
C VAL A 3 -10.94 -20.71 -4.16
N GLU A 4 -11.08 -22.01 -3.95
CA GLU A 4 -10.81 -22.64 -2.64
C GLU A 4 -9.35 -22.44 -2.20
N ALA A 5 -8.40 -22.54 -3.12
CA ALA A 5 -6.98 -22.28 -2.84
C ALA A 5 -6.73 -20.81 -2.46
N TRP A 6 -7.43 -19.86 -3.07
CA TRP A 6 -7.33 -18.44 -2.74
C TRP A 6 -7.87 -18.12 -1.34
N LEU A 7 -8.96 -18.78 -0.91
CA LEU A 7 -9.51 -18.60 0.43
C LEU A 7 -8.62 -19.16 1.54
N ARG A 8 -7.91 -20.26 1.28
CA ARG A 8 -7.05 -20.92 2.27
C ARG A 8 -5.61 -20.41 2.29
N CYS A 9 -5.08 -20.13 1.10
CA CYS A 9 -3.66 -19.94 0.84
C CYS A 9 -3.39 -18.73 -0.07
N GLY A 10 -4.39 -17.88 -0.29
CA GLY A 10 -4.27 -16.75 -1.20
C GLY A 10 -3.12 -15.82 -0.84
N PRO A 11 -2.62 -15.04 -1.82
CA PRO A 11 -1.56 -14.08 -1.58
C PRO A 11 -1.99 -13.05 -0.55
N ALA A 12 -1.05 -12.61 0.29
CA ALA A 12 -1.30 -11.57 1.28
C ALA A 12 -1.68 -10.20 0.65
N GLN A 13 -1.40 -10.03 -0.64
CA GLN A 13 -1.60 -8.79 -1.37
C GLN A 13 -2.31 -9.09 -2.70
N ALA A 14 -3.19 -8.18 -3.11
CA ALA A 14 -3.81 -8.25 -4.44
C ALA A 14 -2.76 -7.97 -5.53
N ALA A 15 -2.90 -8.59 -6.70
CA ALA A 15 -2.10 -8.22 -7.87
C ALA A 15 -2.67 -6.97 -8.57
N THR A 16 -3.99 -6.92 -8.75
CA THR A 16 -4.69 -5.81 -9.41
C THR A 16 -5.89 -5.38 -8.59
N THR A 17 -6.15 -4.08 -8.51
CA THR A 17 -7.34 -3.51 -7.86
C THR A 17 -7.93 -2.42 -8.74
N ILE A 18 -9.23 -2.54 -9.04
CA ILE A 18 -9.97 -1.61 -9.88
C ILE A 18 -11.14 -1.04 -9.08
N VAL A 19 -11.27 0.28 -9.03
CA VAL A 19 -12.37 0.98 -8.34
C VAL A 19 -12.99 1.97 -9.31
N HIS A 20 -14.30 1.88 -9.53
CA HIS A 20 -15.04 2.71 -10.50
C HIS A 20 -14.38 2.73 -11.90
N GLY A 21 -13.89 1.59 -12.37
CA GLY A 21 -13.24 1.46 -13.68
C GLY A 21 -11.81 2.03 -13.74
N ARG A 22 -11.23 2.47 -12.62
CA ARG A 22 -9.85 2.97 -12.55
C ARG A 22 -8.95 1.94 -11.89
N VAL A 23 -7.82 1.63 -12.51
CA VAL A 23 -6.76 0.80 -11.92
C VAL A 23 -6.09 1.59 -10.80
N LEU A 24 -6.06 1.05 -9.59
CA LEU A 24 -5.39 1.64 -8.43
C LEU A 24 -4.15 0.83 -8.00
N LEU A 25 -4.14 -0.47 -8.31
CA LEU A 25 -3.02 -1.38 -8.06
C LEU A 25 -2.79 -2.21 -9.33
N GLU A 26 -1.54 -2.35 -9.76
CA GLU A 26 -1.12 -3.16 -10.89
C GLU A 26 0.20 -3.86 -10.52
N ASP A 27 0.33 -5.16 -10.84
CA ASP A 27 1.44 -6.02 -10.43
C ASP A 27 1.77 -5.99 -8.92
N GLY A 28 0.77 -5.72 -8.08
CA GLY A 28 0.94 -5.57 -6.64
C GLY A 28 1.46 -4.19 -6.19
N TYR A 29 1.66 -3.25 -7.11
CA TYR A 29 2.14 -1.90 -6.84
C TYR A 29 1.02 -0.87 -7.02
N PRO A 30 0.90 0.13 -6.12
CA PRO A 30 -0.06 1.20 -6.34
C PRO A 30 0.38 2.09 -7.50
N VAL A 31 -0.54 2.40 -8.42
CA VAL A 31 -0.27 3.26 -9.59
C VAL A 31 -0.57 4.74 -9.32
N ALA A 32 -0.74 5.11 -8.05
CA ALA A 32 -1.09 6.48 -7.63
C ALA A 32 0.12 7.44 -7.76
N PRO A 33 0.05 8.49 -8.61
CA PRO A 33 1.21 9.35 -8.89
C PRO A 33 1.78 10.07 -7.65
N HIS A 34 0.91 10.43 -6.70
CA HIS A 34 1.27 11.18 -5.49
C HIS A 34 1.68 10.29 -4.30
N LEU A 35 1.75 8.97 -4.50
CA LEU A 35 2.10 8.04 -3.41
C LEU A 35 3.43 8.41 -2.72
N PRO A 36 4.53 8.74 -3.42
CA PRO A 36 5.79 9.07 -2.76
C PRO A 36 5.70 10.32 -1.87
N GLU A 37 4.89 11.30 -2.25
CA GLU A 37 4.69 12.53 -1.50
C GLU A 37 3.88 12.26 -0.22
N ILE A 38 2.83 11.46 -0.33
CA ILE A 38 2.00 11.04 0.80
C ILE A 38 2.82 10.21 1.79
N LEU A 39 3.63 9.25 1.31
CA LEU A 39 4.48 8.42 2.17
C LEU A 39 5.51 9.27 2.93
N ARG A 40 6.15 10.24 2.27
CA ARG A 40 7.07 11.18 2.93
C ARG A 40 6.36 12.06 3.96
N ALA A 41 5.14 12.52 3.66
CA ALA A 41 4.34 13.27 4.61
C ALA A 41 3.96 12.42 5.82
N HIS A 42 3.53 11.18 5.58
CA HIS A 42 3.20 10.21 6.60
C HIS A 42 4.39 9.94 7.52
N GLU A 43 5.58 9.66 6.98
CA GLU A 43 6.80 9.41 7.76
C GLU A 43 7.13 10.61 8.67
N ARG A 44 7.14 11.82 8.11
CA ARG A 44 7.43 13.03 8.88
C ARG A 44 6.45 13.23 10.04
N LEU A 45 5.16 13.02 9.79
CA LEU A 45 4.12 13.18 10.80
C LEU A 45 4.20 12.07 11.86
N ALA A 46 4.42 10.83 11.45
CA ALA A 46 4.59 9.69 12.35
C ALA A 46 5.78 9.89 13.29
N ARG A 47 6.95 10.33 12.78
CA ARG A 47 8.13 10.62 13.60
C ARG A 47 7.84 11.68 14.68
N ARG A 48 7.11 12.75 14.32
CA ARG A 48 6.69 13.79 15.27
C ARG A 48 5.78 13.21 16.36
N MET A 49 4.82 12.37 15.99
CA MET A 49 3.88 11.74 16.93
C MET A 49 4.57 10.76 17.88
N GLN A 50 5.50 9.98 17.35
CA GLN A 50 6.24 8.97 18.12
C GLN A 50 7.33 9.58 19.01
N ALA A 51 7.53 10.90 18.96
CA ALA A 51 8.64 11.60 19.62
C ALA A 51 10.01 10.93 19.35
N VAL A 52 10.15 10.31 18.16
CA VAL A 52 11.41 9.68 17.77
C VAL A 52 12.43 10.81 17.64
N PRO A 53 13.56 10.76 18.36
CA PRO A 53 14.61 11.75 18.19
C PRO A 53 14.95 11.81 16.70
N VAL A 54 14.89 13.02 16.12
CA VAL A 54 15.52 13.23 14.81
C VAL A 54 17.00 12.94 15.05
N GLY A 55 17.51 11.87 14.45
CA GLY A 55 18.85 11.36 14.72
C GLY A 55 19.92 12.44 14.60
N ARG A 56 20.95 12.31 15.45
CA ARG A 56 22.21 13.07 15.39
C ARG A 56 22.83 13.09 14.00
#